data_AF-A0A9W9JMM3-F1
#
_entry.id   AF-A0A9W9JMM3-F1
#
_cell.length_a   1.000
_cell.length_b   1.000
_cell.length_c   1.000
_cell.angle_alpha   90.00
_cell.angle_beta   90.00
_cell.angle_gamma   90.00
#
_symmetry.space_group_name_H-M   'P 1'
#
loop_
_entity.id
_entity.type
_entity.pdbx_description
1 polymer ?
#
loop_
_entity_poly.entity_id
_entity_poly.type
_entity_poly.pdbx_seq_one_letter_code
_entity_poly.pdbx_strand_id
1 'polypeptide(L)'
;MVPASAAVNPQSSLQVALRRLSVIKVDSEISPSNSLGLSTKAGTMSTPSKNPQRAPWRDLLDSHLKQTPGYEFTIATVGYNAQQRPVPRLRTCGCRGFFPELELHAKGQEAMDQQVEGGGNPPIFESDMLSFTTDARMEKLPQLESSGHAIEAVFWLKGLMTQWRIKGTAYAIGDPSGEDAQEEKTSRTEIRKALRVKGDTDCDIAKWTWENAVTKYFANHSPVARGSFRNPPPGQPRSSTSSPLDLKLGQEVLDLHDPVARSNFRVVVIRPEEVERLDLTDQENCKRWNWTLIDGKEGSRWNELELWP
;
A
#
# COMPACT_ATOMS: atom_id res chain seq x y z
N MET A 1 -8.60 42.62 -39.54
CA MET A 1 -9.27 41.90 -38.44
C MET A 1 -9.15 40.41 -38.74
N VAL A 2 -8.78 39.61 -37.73
CA VAL A 2 -8.31 38.19 -37.76
C VAL A 2 -6.84 37.99 -38.16
N PRO A 3 -5.95 37.56 -37.23
CA PRO A 3 -4.64 37.02 -37.57
C PRO A 3 -4.65 35.48 -37.61
N ALA A 4 -3.76 34.95 -38.45
CA ALA A 4 -3.58 33.56 -38.79
C ALA A 4 -2.91 32.72 -37.69
N SER A 5 -3.24 31.42 -37.71
CA SER A 5 -2.79 30.37 -36.80
C SER A 5 -1.37 29.91 -37.12
N ALA A 6 -0.51 29.77 -36.10
CA ALA A 6 0.82 29.18 -36.22
C ALA A 6 0.80 27.73 -35.73
N ALA A 7 1.18 26.80 -36.61
CA ALA A 7 1.32 25.37 -36.33
C ALA A 7 2.66 25.08 -35.62
N VAL A 8 2.62 24.27 -34.55
CA VAL A 8 3.80 23.80 -33.81
C VAL A 8 4.15 22.38 -34.26
N ASN A 9 5.42 22.18 -34.60
CA ASN A 9 6.01 21.01 -35.25
C ASN A 9 6.35 19.89 -34.21
N PRO A 10 5.93 18.62 -34.38
CA PRO A 10 6.01 17.59 -33.33
C PRO A 10 7.33 16.78 -33.31
N GLN A 11 8.44 17.31 -33.83
CA GLN A 11 9.67 16.54 -34.03
C GLN A 11 10.72 16.62 -32.89
N SER A 12 10.48 17.34 -31.79
CA SER A 12 11.50 17.49 -30.73
C SER A 12 11.40 16.50 -29.56
N SER A 13 10.37 15.65 -29.49
CA SER A 13 10.17 14.73 -28.35
C SER A 13 10.78 13.33 -28.54
N LEU A 14 11.07 12.93 -29.79
CA LEU A 14 11.59 11.59 -30.11
C LEU A 14 13.11 11.46 -29.92
N GLN A 15 13.87 12.56 -29.90
CA GLN A 15 15.34 12.49 -29.72
C GLN A 15 15.80 12.36 -28.27
N VAL A 16 14.93 12.62 -27.28
CA VAL A 16 15.26 12.44 -25.85
C VAL A 16 15.05 10.99 -25.40
N ALA A 17 14.14 10.24 -26.04
CA ALA A 17 13.85 8.85 -25.70
C ALA A 17 14.90 7.84 -26.24
N LEU A 18 15.66 8.18 -27.28
CA LEU A 18 16.61 7.28 -27.93
C LEU A 18 18.03 7.25 -27.29
N ARG A 19 18.30 8.07 -26.27
CA ARG A 19 19.60 8.06 -25.56
C ARG A 19 19.69 7.08 -24.37
N ARG A 20 18.61 6.35 -24.05
CA ARG A 20 18.59 5.38 -22.92
C ARG A 20 18.67 3.91 -23.34
N LEU A 21 18.84 3.60 -24.63
CA LEU A 21 18.77 2.22 -25.14
C LEU A 21 20.09 1.65 -25.70
N SER A 22 21.24 2.28 -25.41
CA SER A 22 22.51 1.84 -25.99
C SER A 22 23.60 1.63 -24.94
N VAL A 23 23.39 0.75 -23.97
CA VAL A 23 24.47 0.06 -23.23
C VAL A 23 24.00 -1.32 -22.75
N ILE A 24 23.86 -2.28 -23.66
CA ILE A 24 23.99 -3.71 -23.32
C ILE A 24 24.81 -4.33 -24.45
N LYS A 25 26.12 -4.47 -24.21
CA LYS A 25 27.02 -5.24 -25.06
C LYS A 25 27.16 -6.61 -24.42
N VAL A 26 26.73 -7.62 -25.15
CA VAL A 26 26.87 -9.04 -24.82
C VAL A 26 28.23 -9.48 -25.31
N ASP A 27 29.09 -9.95 -24.40
CA ASP A 27 30.28 -10.72 -24.77
C ASP A 27 30.10 -12.16 -24.26
N SER A 28 30.18 -13.07 -25.22
CA SER A 28 30.06 -14.52 -25.10
C SER A 28 31.43 -15.16 -25.28
N GLU A 29 31.91 -15.95 -24.33
CA GLU A 29 32.94 -16.96 -24.57
C GLU A 29 32.65 -18.24 -23.77
N ILE A 30 32.97 -19.37 -24.41
CA ILE A 30 32.57 -20.74 -24.08
C ILE A 30 33.81 -21.57 -23.71
N SER A 31 33.71 -22.34 -22.60
CA SER A 31 34.32 -23.66 -22.27
C SER A 31 35.82 -23.79 -21.86
N PRO A 32 36.25 -24.94 -21.25
CA PRO A 32 35.52 -26.01 -20.53
C PRO A 32 36.17 -26.56 -19.21
N SER A 33 35.37 -27.36 -18.49
CA SER A 33 35.70 -28.62 -17.76
C SER A 33 36.16 -28.67 -16.28
N ASN A 34 35.46 -29.59 -15.59
CA ASN A 34 35.86 -30.52 -14.52
C ASN A 34 35.84 -30.10 -13.03
N SER A 35 34.85 -30.66 -12.32
CA SER A 35 35.00 -31.72 -11.31
C SER A 35 34.12 -31.53 -10.06
N LEU A 36 33.58 -32.65 -9.61
CA LEU A 36 32.64 -32.81 -8.50
C LEU A 36 33.24 -32.39 -7.15
N GLY A 37 32.45 -31.68 -6.35
CA GLY A 37 32.72 -31.44 -4.94
C GLY A 37 31.48 -30.93 -4.22
N LEU A 38 30.76 -31.83 -3.54
CA LEU A 38 29.76 -31.46 -2.54
C LEU A 38 30.45 -30.63 -1.45
N SER A 39 30.07 -29.36 -1.31
CA SER A 39 30.40 -28.56 -0.13
C SER A 39 29.21 -27.72 0.25
N THR A 40 28.50 -28.19 1.27
CA THR A 40 27.42 -27.48 1.97
C THR A 40 28.03 -26.29 2.70
N LYS A 41 28.11 -25.12 2.04
CA LYS A 41 28.37 -23.85 2.71
C LYS A 41 27.05 -23.20 3.06
N ALA A 42 26.74 -23.20 4.35
CA ALA A 42 25.75 -22.32 4.95
C ALA A 42 26.05 -20.89 4.50
N GLY A 43 25.13 -20.29 3.75
CA GLY A 43 25.19 -18.89 3.37
C GLY A 43 25.07 -18.05 4.62
N THR A 44 26.17 -17.46 5.06
CA THR A 44 26.19 -16.39 6.05
C THR A 44 25.26 -15.28 5.53
N MET A 45 24.15 -15.04 6.24
CA MET A 45 23.26 -13.92 5.95
C MET A 45 24.07 -12.63 6.05
N SER A 46 24.30 -11.98 4.92
CA SER A 46 24.75 -10.59 4.89
C SER A 46 23.63 -9.73 5.45
N THR A 47 23.85 -9.15 6.63
CA THR A 47 22.98 -8.16 7.24
C THR A 47 22.82 -6.95 6.30
N PRO A 48 21.59 -6.60 5.88
CA PRO A 48 21.37 -5.35 5.19
C PRO A 48 21.63 -4.19 6.15
N SER A 49 22.41 -3.24 5.64
CA SER A 49 22.69 -1.90 6.17
C SER A 49 21.47 -1.21 6.80
N LYS A 50 21.68 -0.55 7.95
CA LYS A 50 20.85 0.46 8.64
C LYS A 50 19.34 0.39 8.36
N ASN A 51 18.56 0.02 9.39
CA ASN A 51 17.10 0.18 9.39
C ASN A 51 16.72 1.56 8.81
N PRO A 52 15.74 1.63 7.88
CA PRO A 52 15.24 2.90 7.35
C PRO A 52 14.94 3.86 8.50
N GLN A 53 15.31 5.14 8.39
CA GLN A 53 14.97 6.11 9.42
C GLN A 53 13.47 6.40 9.38
N ARG A 54 12.85 6.49 10.56
CA ARG A 54 11.44 6.89 10.71
C ARG A 54 11.21 8.27 10.11
N ALA A 55 10.10 8.44 9.39
CA ALA A 55 9.79 9.69 8.69
C ALA A 55 9.51 10.85 9.67
N PRO A 56 9.99 12.07 9.39
CA PRO A 56 9.82 13.23 10.28
C PRO A 56 8.36 13.69 10.42
N TRP A 57 7.53 13.45 9.39
CA TRP A 57 6.11 13.79 9.37
C TRP A 57 5.23 12.77 10.09
N ARG A 58 5.76 11.58 10.42
CA ARG A 58 4.97 10.45 10.91
C ARG A 58 4.18 10.83 12.16
N ASP A 59 4.87 11.17 13.24
CA ASP A 59 4.24 11.34 14.56
C ASP A 59 3.20 12.46 14.57
N LEU A 60 3.47 13.49 13.78
CA LEU A 60 2.54 14.60 13.60
C LEU A 60 1.27 14.16 12.86
N LEU A 61 1.39 13.40 11.77
CA LEU A 61 0.23 12.82 11.08
C LEU A 61 -0.54 11.88 12.03
N ASP A 62 0.14 11.00 12.75
CA ASP A 62 -0.49 10.07 13.70
C ASP A 62 -1.29 10.82 14.79
N SER A 63 -0.71 11.87 15.36
CA SER A 63 -1.39 12.76 16.32
C SER A 63 -2.63 13.43 15.72
N HIS A 64 -2.54 13.90 14.48
CA HIS A 64 -3.67 14.52 13.78
C HIS A 64 -4.79 13.52 13.48
N LEU A 65 -4.45 12.29 13.07
CA LEU A 65 -5.42 11.22 12.81
C LEU A 65 -6.14 10.80 14.09
N LYS A 66 -5.44 10.70 15.22
CA LYS A 66 -6.04 10.39 16.54
C LYS A 66 -7.07 11.40 17.02
N GLN A 67 -6.96 12.64 16.56
CA GLN A 67 -7.92 13.70 16.86
C GLN A 67 -9.12 13.74 15.88
N THR A 68 -9.07 12.93 14.81
CA THR A 68 -10.09 12.97 13.75
C THR A 68 -11.01 11.75 13.83
N PRO A 69 -12.34 11.95 14.00
CA PRO A 69 -13.29 10.84 13.98
C PRO A 69 -13.29 10.10 12.65
N GLY A 70 -13.38 8.76 12.69
CA GLY A 70 -13.64 7.91 11.52
C GLY A 70 -12.43 7.52 10.67
N TYR A 71 -11.29 8.20 10.78
CA TYR A 71 -10.06 7.89 10.03
C TYR A 71 -10.31 7.73 8.51
N GLU A 72 -11.09 8.61 7.90
CA GLU A 72 -11.39 8.52 6.47
C GLU A 72 -10.41 9.34 5.63
N PHE A 73 -10.08 8.85 4.44
CA PHE A 73 -9.34 9.58 3.42
C PHE A 73 -9.93 9.40 2.03
N THR A 74 -9.62 10.32 1.13
CA THR A 74 -9.88 10.13 -0.29
C THR A 74 -8.64 9.56 -0.95
N ILE A 75 -8.78 8.47 -1.70
CA ILE A 75 -7.68 7.93 -2.50
C ILE A 75 -7.93 8.19 -3.98
N ALA A 76 -6.90 8.68 -4.66
CA ALA A 76 -6.84 8.85 -6.10
C ALA A 76 -5.97 7.73 -6.71
N THR A 77 -6.51 7.08 -7.73
CA THR A 77 -5.79 6.11 -8.57
C THR A 77 -5.98 6.50 -10.04
N VAL A 78 -5.24 5.84 -10.93
CA VAL A 78 -5.37 6.04 -12.38
C VAL A 78 -6.06 4.81 -12.97
N GLY A 79 -7.17 5.00 -13.67
CA GLY A 79 -7.75 3.98 -14.54
C GLY A 79 -7.61 4.36 -15.99
N TYR A 80 -7.88 3.43 -16.90
CA TYR A 80 -7.82 3.68 -18.34
C TYR A 80 -9.22 3.58 -18.95
N ASN A 81 -9.58 4.52 -19.82
CA ASN A 81 -10.84 4.43 -20.56
C ASN A 81 -10.70 3.50 -21.77
N ALA A 82 -11.79 3.31 -22.53
CA ALA A 82 -11.82 2.46 -23.71
C ALA A 82 -10.76 2.83 -24.78
N GLN A 83 -10.28 4.08 -24.80
CA GLN A 83 -9.22 4.55 -25.70
C GLN A 83 -7.83 4.50 -25.05
N GLN A 84 -7.65 3.76 -23.96
CA GLN A 84 -6.39 3.64 -23.21
C GLN A 84 -5.82 4.99 -22.74
N ARG A 85 -6.68 5.99 -22.52
CA ARG A 85 -6.26 7.27 -21.93
C ARG A 85 -6.33 7.17 -20.41
N PRO A 86 -5.30 7.65 -19.69
CA PRO A 86 -5.34 7.68 -18.23
C PRO A 86 -6.44 8.63 -17.76
N VAL A 87 -7.22 8.18 -16.78
CA VAL A 87 -8.31 8.94 -16.18
C VAL A 87 -8.22 8.82 -14.66
N PRO A 88 -8.23 9.95 -13.91
CA PRO A 88 -8.24 9.89 -12.47
C PRO A 88 -9.53 9.23 -11.97
N ARG A 89 -9.39 8.49 -10.87
CA ARG A 89 -10.47 7.83 -10.16
C ARG A 89 -10.33 8.14 -8.68
N LEU A 90 -11.40 8.59 -8.06
CA LEU A 90 -11.41 8.98 -6.65
C LEU A 90 -12.51 8.23 -5.89
N ARG A 91 -12.26 7.96 -4.62
CA ARG A 91 -13.25 7.42 -3.68
C ARG A 91 -12.77 7.62 -2.25
N THR A 92 -13.71 7.65 -1.31
CA THR A 92 -13.42 7.60 0.13
C THR A 92 -13.13 6.18 0.57
N CYS A 93 -12.15 6.01 1.46
CA CYS A 93 -11.79 4.75 2.09
C CYS A 93 -11.53 4.98 3.59
N GLY A 94 -11.67 3.93 4.41
CA GLY A 94 -11.27 3.98 5.81
C GLY A 94 -9.78 3.67 5.95
N CYS A 95 -9.00 4.64 6.44
CA CYS A 95 -7.63 4.43 6.86
C CYS A 95 -7.61 3.51 8.09
N ARG A 96 -6.72 2.52 8.07
CA ARG A 96 -6.51 1.52 9.11
C ARG A 96 -5.21 1.78 9.87
N GLY A 97 -4.76 3.03 9.88
CA GLY A 97 -3.51 3.45 10.50
C GLY A 97 -2.28 2.93 9.75
N PHE A 98 -1.16 2.92 10.44
CA PHE A 98 0.12 2.53 9.89
C PHE A 98 0.32 1.02 9.94
N PHE A 99 0.77 0.44 8.84
CA PHE A 99 1.05 -0.99 8.76
C PHE A 99 2.38 -1.33 9.43
N PRO A 100 2.50 -2.44 10.19
CA PRO A 100 1.46 -3.39 10.61
C PRO A 100 0.89 -3.08 12.03
N GLU A 101 1.00 -1.83 12.47
CA GLU A 101 0.78 -1.36 13.86
C GLU A 101 -0.70 -1.18 14.24
N LEU A 102 -1.61 -1.94 13.63
CA LEU A 102 -3.05 -1.83 13.90
C LEU A 102 -3.37 -2.13 15.37
N GLU A 103 -4.04 -1.22 16.06
CA GLU A 103 -4.64 -1.51 17.37
C GLU A 103 -6.01 -2.16 17.17
N LEU A 104 -6.21 -3.32 17.77
CA LEU A 104 -7.49 -4.04 17.68
C LEU A 104 -8.49 -3.49 18.69
N HIS A 105 -9.74 -3.40 18.27
CA HIS A 105 -10.84 -3.31 19.24
C HIS A 105 -10.93 -4.59 20.09
N ALA A 106 -11.43 -4.49 21.33
CA ALA A 106 -11.51 -5.61 22.29
C ALA A 106 -12.10 -6.91 21.71
N LYS A 107 -13.24 -6.82 21.01
CA LYS A 107 -13.85 -7.98 20.32
C LYS A 107 -12.98 -8.57 19.20
N GLY A 108 -12.19 -7.74 18.53
CA GLY A 108 -11.24 -8.19 17.52
C GLY A 108 -10.07 -8.94 18.16
N GLN A 109 -9.57 -8.45 19.30
CA GLN A 109 -8.55 -9.15 20.09
C GLN A 109 -9.05 -10.50 20.60
N GLU A 110 -10.26 -10.54 21.15
CA GLU A 110 -10.89 -11.79 21.59
C GLU A 110 -10.99 -12.83 20.46
N ALA A 111 -11.38 -12.41 19.26
CA ALA A 111 -11.45 -13.31 18.11
C ALA A 111 -10.06 -13.82 17.68
N MET A 112 -9.03 -12.97 17.73
CA MET A 112 -7.65 -13.37 17.46
C MET A 112 -7.16 -14.40 18.47
N ASP A 113 -7.39 -14.17 19.76
CA ASP A 113 -6.94 -15.08 20.84
C ASP A 113 -7.63 -16.44 20.76
N GLN A 114 -8.88 -16.48 20.29
CA GLN A 114 -9.67 -17.71 20.15
C GLN A 114 -9.37 -18.50 18.87
N GLN A 115 -9.10 -17.83 17.75
CA GLN A 115 -9.08 -18.45 16.43
C GLN A 115 -7.68 -18.50 15.79
N VAL A 116 -6.71 -17.72 16.29
CA VAL A 116 -5.36 -17.64 15.74
C VAL A 116 -4.35 -18.15 16.76
N GLU A 117 -3.54 -19.13 16.35
CA GLU A 117 -2.49 -19.68 17.20
C GLU A 117 -1.53 -18.57 17.67
N GLY A 118 -1.26 -18.54 18.98
CA GLY A 118 -0.40 -17.54 19.59
C GLY A 118 -0.96 -16.11 19.64
N GLY A 119 -2.25 -15.90 19.32
CA GLY A 119 -2.89 -14.59 19.35
C GLY A 119 -2.48 -13.64 18.21
N GLY A 120 -1.81 -14.18 17.18
CA GLY A 120 -1.34 -13.43 16.01
C GLY A 120 0.13 -12.99 16.10
N ASN A 121 0.45 -11.89 15.42
CA ASN A 121 1.84 -11.43 15.27
C ASN A 121 2.35 -10.65 16.49
N PRO A 122 3.61 -10.87 16.91
CA PRO A 122 4.25 -10.01 17.90
C PRO A 122 4.46 -8.59 17.33
N PRO A 123 4.43 -7.53 18.17
CA PRO A 123 4.48 -6.13 17.74
C PRO A 123 5.91 -5.64 17.41
N ILE A 124 6.65 -6.45 16.66
CA ILE A 124 8.08 -6.24 16.36
C ILE A 124 8.35 -5.43 15.10
N PHE A 125 7.33 -5.15 14.29
CA PHE A 125 7.50 -4.37 13.06
C PHE A 125 6.76 -3.04 13.16
N GLU A 126 7.37 -2.02 12.57
CA GLU A 126 6.76 -0.73 12.29
C GLU A 126 7.09 -0.26 10.89
N SER A 127 6.34 0.72 10.39
CA SER A 127 6.69 1.44 9.17
C SER A 127 5.99 2.79 9.13
N ASP A 128 6.33 3.60 8.12
CA ASP A 128 5.61 4.84 7.81
C ASP A 128 4.48 4.61 6.79
N MET A 129 4.18 3.35 6.45
CA MET A 129 3.19 3.00 5.44
C MET A 129 1.77 3.06 6.00
N LEU A 130 0.88 3.79 5.32
CA LEU A 130 -0.54 3.80 5.66
C LEU A 130 -1.24 2.56 5.10
N SER A 131 -2.36 2.17 5.68
CA SER A 131 -3.12 1.00 5.23
C SER A 131 -4.61 1.29 5.11
N PHE A 132 -5.28 0.57 4.22
CA PHE A 132 -6.73 0.46 4.17
C PHE A 132 -7.15 -0.94 3.73
N THR A 133 -8.43 -1.26 3.85
CA THR A 133 -8.96 -2.56 3.41
C THR A 133 -9.94 -2.39 2.26
N THR A 134 -9.98 -3.38 1.36
CA THR A 134 -10.85 -3.34 0.18
C THR A 134 -11.26 -4.75 -0.24
N ASP A 135 -12.34 -4.82 -1.01
CA ASP A 135 -12.72 -6.05 -1.71
C ASP A 135 -11.87 -6.21 -2.98
N ALA A 136 -11.39 -7.43 -3.22
CA ALA A 136 -10.54 -7.84 -4.33
C ALA A 136 -11.18 -7.57 -5.70
N ARG A 137 -12.51 -7.53 -5.74
CA ARG A 137 -13.31 -7.33 -6.96
C ARG A 137 -13.52 -5.84 -7.28
N MET A 138 -13.00 -4.93 -6.45
CA MET A 138 -13.14 -3.50 -6.71
C MET A 138 -12.09 -3.01 -7.70
N GLU A 139 -12.55 -2.18 -8.64
CA GLU A 139 -11.78 -1.50 -9.68
C GLU A 139 -10.46 -0.85 -9.25
N LYS A 140 -10.32 -0.46 -7.97
CA LYS A 140 -9.10 0.20 -7.50
C LYS A 140 -7.86 -0.70 -7.54
N LEU A 141 -8.00 -2.02 -7.43
CA LEU A 141 -6.85 -2.94 -7.48
C LEU A 141 -6.25 -3.06 -8.89
N PRO A 142 -7.03 -3.39 -9.95
CA PRO A 142 -6.48 -3.39 -11.31
C PRO A 142 -6.02 -2.00 -11.77
N GLN A 143 -6.59 -0.93 -11.21
CA GLN A 143 -6.08 0.44 -11.42
C GLN A 143 -4.69 0.65 -10.83
N LEU A 144 -4.39 0.09 -9.64
CA LEU A 144 -3.05 0.14 -9.08
C LEU A 144 -2.07 -0.65 -9.95
N GLU A 145 -2.42 -1.88 -10.33
CA GLU A 145 -1.53 -2.71 -11.18
C GLU A 145 -1.21 -2.02 -12.51
N SER A 146 -2.24 -1.54 -13.22
CA SER A 146 -2.07 -0.89 -14.53
C SER A 146 -1.41 0.49 -14.49
N SER A 147 -1.33 1.14 -13.32
CA SER A 147 -0.68 2.43 -13.13
C SER A 147 0.75 2.34 -12.59
N GLY A 148 1.31 1.13 -12.43
CA GLY A 148 2.58 0.94 -11.76
C GLY A 148 2.51 1.24 -10.26
N HIS A 149 1.38 0.88 -9.64
CA HIS A 149 1.05 1.05 -8.22
C HIS A 149 0.86 2.49 -7.74
N ALA A 150 0.78 3.47 -8.65
CA ALA A 150 0.68 4.88 -8.30
C ALA A 150 -0.64 5.21 -7.56
N ILE A 151 -0.49 5.89 -6.41
CA ILE A 151 -1.60 6.35 -5.57
C ILE A 151 -1.32 7.73 -4.97
N GLU A 152 -2.38 8.50 -4.73
CA GLU A 152 -2.36 9.64 -3.82
C GLU A 152 -3.50 9.51 -2.81
N ALA A 153 -3.21 9.65 -1.52
CA ALA A 153 -4.18 9.67 -0.44
C ALA A 153 -4.26 11.07 0.17
N VAL A 154 -5.48 11.58 0.35
CA VAL A 154 -5.72 12.94 0.86
C VAL A 154 -6.58 12.86 2.11
N PHE A 155 -6.09 13.46 3.19
CA PHE A 155 -6.85 13.73 4.39
C PHE A 155 -7.20 15.21 4.43
N TRP A 156 -8.48 15.51 4.59
CA TRP A 156 -8.92 16.84 5.01
C TRP A 156 -9.40 16.79 6.45
N LEU A 157 -8.59 17.30 7.36
CA LEU A 157 -8.84 17.24 8.81
C LEU A 157 -9.48 18.56 9.23
N LYS A 158 -10.80 18.67 9.01
CA LYS A 158 -11.55 19.92 9.20
C LYS A 158 -11.36 20.53 10.59
N GLY A 159 -11.34 19.71 11.65
CA GLY A 159 -11.15 20.19 13.02
C GLY A 159 -9.77 20.81 13.29
N LEU A 160 -8.78 20.45 12.48
CA LEU A 160 -7.40 20.95 12.56
C LEU A 160 -7.07 21.96 11.46
N MET A 161 -8.03 22.26 10.58
CA MET A 161 -7.81 23.08 9.38
C MET A 161 -6.56 22.66 8.59
N THR A 162 -6.28 21.36 8.56
CA THR A 162 -5.05 20.80 7.97
C THR A 162 -5.39 19.80 6.88
N GLN A 163 -4.74 19.93 5.73
CA GLN A 163 -4.75 18.92 4.67
C GLN A 163 -3.44 18.15 4.66
N TRP A 164 -3.52 16.82 4.55
CA TRP A 164 -2.38 15.97 4.23
C TRP A 164 -2.56 15.33 2.86
N ARG A 165 -1.50 15.29 2.07
CA ARG A 165 -1.46 14.56 0.79
C ARG A 165 -0.27 13.61 0.80
N ILE A 166 -0.53 12.33 0.60
CA ILE A 166 0.46 11.26 0.65
C ILE A 166 0.50 10.62 -0.73
N LYS A 167 1.61 10.78 -1.44
CA LYS A 167 1.83 10.19 -2.76
C LYS A 167 2.86 9.06 -2.65
N GLY A 168 2.70 8.06 -3.49
CA GLY A 168 3.69 7.00 -3.63
C GLY A 168 3.09 5.77 -4.31
N THR A 169 3.48 4.59 -3.83
CA THR A 169 3.07 3.30 -4.39
C THR A 169 2.19 2.52 -3.42
N ALA A 170 1.23 1.74 -3.92
CA ALA A 170 0.35 0.90 -3.10
C ALA A 170 0.31 -0.56 -3.54
N TYR A 171 0.37 -1.44 -2.55
CA TYR A 171 0.49 -2.89 -2.71
C TYR A 171 -0.61 -3.60 -1.93
N ALA A 172 -1.30 -4.54 -2.58
CA ALA A 172 -2.38 -5.31 -1.96
C ALA A 172 -1.85 -6.67 -1.49
N ILE A 173 -2.24 -7.06 -0.28
CA ILE A 173 -1.94 -8.37 0.29
C ILE A 173 -3.21 -9.04 0.84
N GLY A 174 -3.15 -10.35 1.01
CA GLY A 174 -4.25 -11.16 1.51
C GLY A 174 -4.89 -12.06 0.46
N ASP A 175 -4.21 -12.32 -0.65
CA ASP A 175 -4.62 -13.41 -1.54
C ASP A 175 -4.45 -14.77 -0.83
N PRO A 176 -5.49 -15.62 -0.77
CA PRO A 176 -5.39 -16.94 -0.14
C PRO A 176 -4.37 -17.87 -0.81
N SER A 177 -4.03 -17.64 -2.07
CA SER A 177 -2.99 -18.37 -2.80
C SER A 177 -1.58 -18.02 -2.30
N GLY A 178 -1.45 -16.98 -1.46
CA GLY A 178 -0.19 -16.59 -0.85
C GLY A 178 0.91 -16.32 -1.88
N GLU A 179 2.11 -16.84 -1.64
CA GLU A 179 3.26 -16.59 -2.52
C GLU A 179 3.20 -17.33 -3.87
N ASP A 180 2.23 -18.23 -4.06
CA ASP A 180 1.95 -18.84 -5.37
C ASP A 180 1.36 -17.81 -6.35
N ALA A 181 0.71 -16.75 -5.84
CA ALA A 181 0.29 -15.61 -6.62
C ALA A 181 1.45 -14.62 -6.78
N GLN A 182 1.88 -14.38 -8.02
CA GLN A 182 3.02 -13.51 -8.33
C GLN A 182 2.80 -12.06 -7.84
N GLU A 183 1.57 -11.57 -7.90
CA GLU A 183 1.20 -10.23 -7.44
C GLU A 183 1.31 -10.08 -5.91
N GLU A 184 0.85 -11.08 -5.15
CA GLU A 184 0.99 -11.13 -3.69
C GLU A 184 2.47 -11.18 -3.30
N LYS A 185 3.27 -12.01 -3.97
CA LYS A 185 4.72 -12.12 -3.74
C LYS A 185 5.44 -10.79 -3.99
N THR A 186 5.14 -10.11 -5.09
CA THR A 186 5.69 -8.78 -5.40
C THR A 186 5.27 -7.77 -4.33
N SER A 187 3.98 -7.74 -3.97
CA SER A 187 3.43 -6.83 -2.96
C SER A 187 4.10 -7.00 -1.59
N ARG A 188 4.21 -8.23 -1.10
CA ARG A 188 4.92 -8.56 0.15
C ARG A 188 6.38 -8.14 0.10
N THR A 189 7.05 -8.33 -1.03
CA THR A 189 8.46 -7.94 -1.22
C THR A 189 8.62 -6.43 -1.12
N GLU A 190 7.77 -5.65 -1.79
CA GLU A 190 7.84 -4.18 -1.76
C GLU A 190 7.50 -3.61 -0.38
N ILE A 191 6.48 -4.17 0.30
CA ILE A 191 6.12 -3.79 1.67
C ILE A 191 7.30 -4.09 2.63
N ARG A 192 7.93 -5.26 2.49
CA ARG A 192 9.04 -5.68 3.37
C ARG A 192 10.23 -4.72 3.34
N LYS A 193 10.50 -4.06 2.20
CA LYS A 193 11.59 -3.06 2.08
C LYS A 193 11.43 -1.86 3.01
N ALA A 194 10.20 -1.54 3.41
CA ALA A 194 9.89 -0.39 4.26
C ALA A 194 9.56 -0.76 5.71
N LEU A 195 9.50 -2.06 6.04
CA LEU A 195 9.34 -2.53 7.41
C LEU A 195 10.64 -2.31 8.20
N ARG A 196 10.49 -1.94 9.47
CA ARG A 196 11.59 -1.78 10.43
C ARG A 196 11.32 -2.63 11.66
N VAL A 197 12.38 -3.23 12.19
CA VAL A 197 12.30 -4.02 13.42
C VAL A 197 12.34 -3.08 14.63
N LYS A 198 11.40 -3.29 15.55
CA LYS A 198 11.34 -2.70 16.89
C LYS A 198 12.11 -3.60 17.85
N GLY A 199 13.16 -3.07 18.46
CA GLY A 199 13.99 -3.83 19.41
C GLY A 199 14.86 -4.88 18.72
N ASP A 200 15.38 -5.83 19.52
CA ASP A 200 16.49 -6.71 19.13
C ASP A 200 16.18 -8.18 19.51
N THR A 201 15.08 -8.75 18.99
CA THR A 201 14.69 -10.15 19.25
C THR A 201 14.45 -10.97 17.98
N ASP A 202 15.52 -11.62 17.49
CA ASP A 202 15.49 -12.53 16.34
C ASP A 202 14.43 -13.65 16.46
N CYS A 203 14.17 -14.13 17.68
CA CYS A 203 13.21 -15.20 17.94
C CYS A 203 11.75 -14.80 17.69
N ASP A 204 11.42 -13.51 17.78
CA ASP A 204 10.07 -13.01 17.53
C ASP A 204 9.86 -12.71 16.04
N ILE A 205 10.92 -12.34 15.31
CA ILE A 205 10.90 -12.18 13.85
C ILE A 205 10.43 -13.47 13.17
N ALA A 206 10.92 -14.62 13.64
CA ALA A 206 10.55 -15.92 13.09
C ALA A 206 9.05 -16.28 13.29
N LYS A 207 8.38 -15.70 14.29
CA LYS A 207 6.96 -15.95 14.57
C LYS A 207 6.03 -15.06 13.73
N TRP A 208 6.56 -14.01 13.13
CA TRP A 208 5.74 -13.06 12.37
C TRP A 208 5.40 -13.64 10.98
N THR A 209 4.12 -13.66 10.65
CA THR A 209 3.65 -14.14 9.33
C THR A 209 2.75 -13.12 8.64
N TRP A 210 2.76 -13.14 7.31
CA TRP A 210 1.85 -12.30 6.51
C TRP A 210 0.39 -12.64 6.75
N GLU A 211 0.07 -13.93 6.94
CA GLU A 211 -1.31 -14.36 7.19
C GLU A 211 -1.83 -13.79 8.50
N ASN A 212 -1.06 -13.87 9.58
CA ASN A 212 -1.43 -13.25 10.86
C ASN A 212 -1.60 -11.73 10.74
N ALA A 213 -0.78 -11.07 9.92
CA ALA A 213 -0.94 -9.64 9.66
C ALA A 213 -2.27 -9.37 8.96
N VAL A 214 -2.60 -10.06 7.86
CA VAL A 214 -3.86 -9.87 7.13
C VAL A 214 -5.07 -10.25 7.99
N THR A 215 -4.98 -11.32 8.78
CA THR A 215 -6.04 -11.78 9.70
C THR A 215 -6.30 -10.76 10.80
N LYS A 216 -5.28 -10.11 11.34
CA LYS A 216 -5.43 -8.99 12.28
C LYS A 216 -6.29 -7.86 11.69
N TYR A 217 -6.04 -7.46 10.45
CA TYR A 217 -6.88 -6.44 9.79
C TYR A 217 -8.32 -6.89 9.57
N PHE A 218 -8.53 -8.17 9.24
CA PHE A 218 -9.86 -8.75 9.07
C PHE A 218 -10.62 -8.82 10.41
N ALA A 219 -9.95 -9.24 11.48
CA ALA A 219 -10.49 -9.32 12.84
C ALA A 219 -10.95 -7.96 13.38
N ASN A 220 -10.31 -6.87 12.94
CA ASN A 220 -10.69 -5.51 13.36
C ASN A 220 -11.98 -4.98 12.73
N HIS A 221 -12.61 -5.72 11.82
CA HIS A 221 -13.93 -5.40 11.28
C HIS A 221 -15.03 -5.96 12.18
N SER A 222 -16.18 -5.30 12.24
CA SER A 222 -17.37 -5.92 12.86
C SER A 222 -17.83 -7.15 12.05
N PRO A 223 -18.58 -8.09 12.65
CA PRO A 223 -19.08 -9.26 11.93
C PRO A 223 -19.85 -8.93 10.64
N VAL A 224 -20.69 -7.89 10.68
CA VAL A 224 -21.41 -7.38 9.50
C VAL A 224 -20.45 -6.82 8.45
N ALA A 225 -19.43 -6.07 8.87
CA ALA A 225 -18.43 -5.52 7.95
C ALA A 225 -17.58 -6.62 7.31
N ARG A 226 -17.25 -7.70 8.04
CA ARG A 226 -16.64 -8.91 7.45
C ARG A 226 -17.58 -9.60 6.46
N GLY A 227 -18.87 -9.68 6.78
CA GLY A 227 -19.87 -10.23 5.86
C GLY A 227 -20.03 -9.44 4.55
N SER A 228 -19.61 -8.17 4.51
CA SER A 228 -19.64 -7.39 3.27
C SER A 228 -18.76 -7.97 2.15
N PHE A 229 -17.71 -8.71 2.48
CA PHE A 229 -16.87 -9.43 1.51
C PHE A 229 -17.57 -10.64 0.90
N ARG A 230 -18.70 -11.07 1.47
CA ARG A 230 -19.60 -12.07 0.89
C ARG A 230 -20.79 -11.45 0.14
N ASN A 231 -20.80 -10.14 -0.07
CA ASN A 231 -21.84 -9.51 -0.89
C ASN A 231 -21.68 -9.90 -2.38
N PRO A 232 -22.75 -9.75 -3.19
CA PRO A 232 -22.63 -9.71 -4.64
C PRO A 232 -21.51 -8.76 -5.11
N PRO A 233 -20.84 -9.06 -6.24
CA PRO A 233 -19.71 -8.26 -6.69
C PRO A 233 -20.03 -6.76 -6.79
N PRO A 234 -19.17 -5.88 -6.25
CA PRO A 234 -19.39 -4.45 -6.27
C PRO A 234 -19.44 -3.93 -7.71
N GLY A 235 -20.31 -2.95 -7.97
CA GLY A 235 -20.46 -2.33 -9.29
C GLY A 235 -21.37 -3.08 -10.27
N GLN A 236 -21.84 -4.30 -9.94
CA GLN A 236 -22.81 -5.02 -10.76
C GLN A 236 -24.23 -4.44 -10.62
N PRO A 237 -25.07 -4.49 -11.69
CA PRO A 237 -26.46 -4.06 -11.62
C PRO A 237 -27.26 -4.88 -10.60
N ARG A 238 -28.09 -4.23 -9.78
CA ARG A 238 -28.94 -4.95 -8.79
C ARG A 238 -29.96 -5.90 -9.41
N SER A 239 -30.27 -5.72 -10.69
CA SER A 239 -31.17 -6.59 -11.46
C SER A 239 -30.51 -7.90 -11.89
N SER A 240 -29.19 -8.07 -11.75
CA SER A 240 -28.52 -9.32 -12.10
C SER A 240 -28.96 -10.44 -11.15
N THR A 241 -29.65 -11.45 -11.68
CA THR A 241 -30.22 -12.57 -10.92
C THR A 241 -29.20 -13.67 -10.57
N SER A 242 -27.96 -13.56 -11.05
CA SER A 242 -26.94 -14.61 -10.99
C SER A 242 -25.94 -14.43 -9.84
N SER A 243 -26.39 -14.04 -8.65
CA SER A 243 -25.52 -14.20 -7.47
C SER A 243 -25.64 -15.64 -6.96
N PRO A 244 -24.52 -16.36 -6.76
CA PRO A 244 -24.52 -17.63 -6.05
C PRO A 244 -25.33 -17.51 -4.74
N LEU A 245 -25.99 -18.60 -4.33
CA LEU A 245 -26.88 -18.62 -3.15
C LEU A 245 -26.23 -18.09 -1.86
N ASP A 246 -24.90 -18.12 -1.80
CA ASP A 246 -24.08 -17.70 -0.67
C ASP A 246 -23.67 -16.23 -0.69
N LEU A 247 -23.91 -15.49 -1.79
CA LEU A 247 -23.60 -14.06 -1.89
C LEU A 247 -24.83 -13.20 -1.63
N LYS A 248 -24.99 -12.69 -0.40
CA LYS A 248 -26.17 -11.89 0.01
C LYS A 248 -25.76 -10.73 0.92
N LEU A 249 -26.56 -9.66 0.86
CA LEU A 249 -26.38 -8.50 1.73
C LEU A 249 -26.73 -8.83 3.19
N GLY A 250 -26.07 -8.14 4.13
CA GLY A 250 -26.40 -8.19 5.56
C GLY A 250 -25.98 -9.47 6.27
N GLN A 251 -25.14 -10.29 5.65
CA GLN A 251 -24.54 -11.45 6.30
C GLN A 251 -23.58 -11.01 7.41
N GLU A 252 -23.47 -11.83 8.45
CA GLU A 252 -22.44 -11.70 9.48
C GLU A 252 -21.41 -12.82 9.32
N VAL A 253 -20.13 -12.48 9.47
CA VAL A 253 -19.03 -13.45 9.45
C VAL A 253 -18.29 -13.37 10.78
N LEU A 254 -18.33 -14.47 11.53
CA LEU A 254 -17.65 -14.61 12.83
C LEU A 254 -16.31 -15.34 12.71
N ASP A 255 -16.21 -16.24 11.73
CA ASP A 255 -14.99 -16.98 11.42
C ASP A 255 -13.98 -16.06 10.71
N LEU A 256 -12.79 -15.94 11.30
CA LEU A 256 -11.69 -15.16 10.73
C LEU A 256 -11.08 -15.82 9.49
N HIS A 257 -11.37 -17.10 9.26
CA HIS A 257 -10.89 -17.90 8.13
C HIS A 257 -11.99 -18.23 7.11
N ASP A 258 -13.14 -17.54 7.16
CA ASP A 258 -14.24 -17.75 6.21
C ASP A 258 -13.73 -17.69 4.75
N PRO A 259 -13.82 -18.79 3.99
CA PRO A 259 -13.11 -18.90 2.71
C PRO A 259 -13.62 -17.92 1.66
N VAL A 260 -14.91 -17.56 1.70
CA VAL A 260 -15.52 -16.64 0.73
C VAL A 260 -15.19 -15.19 1.06
N ALA A 261 -15.25 -14.81 2.34
CA ALA A 261 -14.86 -13.49 2.76
C ALA A 261 -13.36 -13.27 2.54
N ARG A 262 -12.52 -14.26 2.87
CA ARG A 262 -11.07 -14.20 2.71
C ARG A 262 -10.63 -14.16 1.26
N SER A 263 -11.30 -14.88 0.35
CA SER A 263 -10.99 -14.77 -1.08
C SER A 263 -11.15 -13.36 -1.62
N ASN A 264 -12.08 -12.59 -1.05
CA ASN A 264 -12.37 -11.21 -1.47
C ASN A 264 -11.70 -10.15 -0.59
N PHE A 265 -11.18 -10.47 0.59
CA PHE A 265 -10.58 -9.47 1.48
C PHE A 265 -9.15 -9.14 1.07
N ARG A 266 -8.82 -7.85 0.97
CA ARG A 266 -7.45 -7.37 0.77
C ARG A 266 -7.10 -6.26 1.75
N VAL A 267 -5.85 -6.26 2.21
CA VAL A 267 -5.21 -5.13 2.89
C VAL A 267 -4.34 -4.43 1.86
N VAL A 268 -4.56 -3.14 1.64
CA VAL A 268 -3.74 -2.30 0.76
C VAL A 268 -2.83 -1.45 1.61
N VAL A 269 -1.54 -1.50 1.33
CA VAL A 269 -0.48 -0.78 2.05
C VAL A 269 0.11 0.27 1.11
N ILE A 270 0.06 1.53 1.51
CA ILE A 270 0.57 2.69 0.79
C ILE A 270 1.97 2.98 1.32
N ARG A 271 2.99 2.85 0.47
CA ARG A 271 4.37 3.27 0.69
C ARG A 271 4.54 4.73 0.27
N PRO A 272 4.74 5.67 1.21
CA PRO A 272 4.91 7.07 0.89
C PRO A 272 6.26 7.36 0.25
N GLU A 273 6.24 8.20 -0.78
CA GLU A 273 7.41 8.73 -1.48
C GLU A 273 7.43 10.26 -1.40
N GLU A 274 6.26 10.89 -1.32
CA GLU A 274 6.09 12.32 -1.09
C GLU A 274 4.92 12.54 -0.13
N VAL A 275 5.12 13.38 0.88
CA VAL A 275 4.08 13.76 1.85
C VAL A 275 4.04 15.27 1.95
N GLU A 276 2.85 15.83 1.78
CA GLU A 276 2.60 17.26 1.91
C GLU A 276 1.64 17.52 3.07
N ARG A 277 1.91 18.57 3.83
CA ARG A 277 1.00 19.14 4.82
C ARG A 277 0.71 20.59 4.47
N LEU A 278 -0.55 20.94 4.31
CA LEU A 278 -1.04 22.32 4.24
C LEU A 278 -1.79 22.63 5.54
N ASP A 279 -1.29 23.61 6.29
CA ASP A 279 -1.86 24.09 7.54
C ASP A 279 -2.50 25.46 7.31
N LEU A 280 -3.82 25.52 7.50
CA LEU A 280 -4.67 26.71 7.32
C LEU A 280 -5.21 27.23 8.65
N THR A 281 -4.60 26.87 9.78
CA THR A 281 -5.02 27.35 11.11
C THR A 281 -4.87 28.86 11.25
N ASP A 282 -3.83 29.45 10.65
CA ASP A 282 -3.63 30.88 10.49
C ASP A 282 -3.87 31.27 9.01
N GLN A 283 -4.99 31.94 8.73
CA GLN A 283 -5.37 32.30 7.36
C GLN A 283 -4.51 33.43 6.76
N GLU A 284 -3.88 34.24 7.59
CA GLU A 284 -2.98 35.31 7.13
C GLU A 284 -1.58 34.78 6.84
N ASN A 285 -1.18 33.69 7.51
CA ASN A 285 0.12 33.06 7.39
C ASN A 285 -0.02 31.52 7.25
N CYS A 286 -0.70 31.10 6.19
CA CYS A 286 -0.85 29.68 5.86
C CYS A 286 0.53 29.06 5.62
N LYS A 287 0.72 27.81 6.05
CA LYS A 287 2.01 27.12 5.94
C LYS A 287 1.89 25.82 5.18
N ARG A 288 2.88 25.54 4.33
CA ARG A 288 2.92 24.32 3.53
C ARG A 288 4.29 23.68 3.65
N TRP A 289 4.32 22.39 3.95
CA TRP A 289 5.55 21.59 3.98
C TRP A 289 5.41 20.44 3.01
N ASN A 290 6.51 20.13 2.32
CA ASN A 290 6.64 18.94 1.50
C ASN A 290 7.85 18.13 1.99
N TRP A 291 7.63 16.86 2.23
CA TRP A 291 8.65 15.87 2.51
C TRP A 291 8.75 14.91 1.34
N THR A 292 9.93 14.81 0.72
CA THR A 292 10.19 13.86 -0.38
C THR A 292 11.22 12.83 0.05
N LEU A 293 10.94 11.55 -0.19
CA LEU A 293 11.88 10.47 0.03
C LEU A 293 12.92 10.46 -1.10
N ILE A 294 14.18 10.64 -0.73
CA ILE A 294 15.30 10.62 -1.66
C ILE A 294 16.09 9.35 -1.43
N ASP A 295 16.16 8.50 -2.45
CA ASP A 295 17.02 7.32 -2.43
C ASP A 295 18.48 7.73 -2.61
N GLY A 296 19.33 7.31 -1.68
CA GLY A 296 20.77 7.54 -1.70
C GLY A 296 21.57 6.24 -1.60
N LYS A 297 22.87 6.32 -1.89
CA LYS A 297 23.79 5.18 -1.76
C LYS A 297 23.86 4.61 -0.33
N GLU A 298 23.57 5.44 0.68
CA GLU A 298 23.58 5.07 2.10
C GLU A 298 22.19 4.73 2.66
N GLY A 299 21.18 4.63 1.79
CA GLY A 299 19.78 4.44 2.15
C GLY A 299 18.89 5.62 1.80
N SER A 300 17.59 5.44 1.95
CA SER A 300 16.59 6.48 1.68
C SER A 300 16.51 7.47 2.85
N ARG A 301 16.40 8.77 2.54
CA ARG A 301 16.23 9.85 3.54
C ARG A 301 15.11 10.79 3.14
N TRP A 302 14.43 11.38 4.12
CA TRP A 302 13.42 12.41 3.87
C TRP A 302 14.06 13.79 3.74
N ASN A 303 13.67 14.53 2.71
CA ASN A 303 14.03 15.94 2.53
C ASN A 303 12.80 16.81 2.74
N GLU A 304 12.88 17.70 3.73
CA GLU A 304 11.81 18.65 4.08
C GLU A 304 12.04 19.99 3.39
N LEU A 305 10.97 20.57 2.83
CA LEU A 305 10.94 21.91 2.26
C LEU A 305 9.65 22.61 2.67
N GLU A 306 9.77 23.84 3.17
CA GLU A 306 8.64 24.76 3.31
C GLU A 306 8.34 25.41 1.95
N LEU A 307 7.06 25.49 1.60
CA LEU A 307 6.56 25.97 0.32
C LEU A 307 5.53 27.07 0.54
N TRP A 308 5.29 27.87 -0.49
CA TRP A 308 4.13 28.76 -0.51
C TRP A 308 2.83 27.93 -0.50
N PRO A 309 1.78 28.38 0.22
CA PRO A 309 0.47 27.72 0.30
C PRO A 309 -0.13 27.36 -1.06
#